data_AF-A0A9N9WCF1-F1
#
_entry.id   AF-A0A9N9WCF1-F1
#
_cell.length_a   1.000
_cell.length_b   1.000
_cell.length_c   1.000
_cell.angle_alpha   90.00
_cell.angle_beta   90.00
_cell.angle_gamma   90.00
#
_symmetry.space_group_name_H-M   'P 1'
#
loop_
_entity.id
_entity.type
_entity.pdbx_description
1 polymer ?
#
loop_
_entity_poly.entity_id
_entity_poly.type
_entity_poly.pdbx_seq_one_letter_code
_entity_poly.pdbx_strand_id
1 'polypeptide(L)'
;MLEEVICNESMRRIVHIDEVVLDVVLRWGYWDEEDRKDNYLVVTDNKILSEIESLRNTVSMVCGELKLATESTKAFKSHMFEIHNGVMCCFKDKQGSHKLEEWNVKEILWYIGHEPKRNPQTRWAFTIIPRNKKQKRSKERPWFGSTIAGSVTEDQVKWMTALMFGEHTNVLPTPRLVIT
;
A
#
# COMPACT_ATOMS: atom_id res chain seq x y z
N MET A 1 1.67 17.44 -0.16
CA MET A 1 1.07 16.15 0.20
C MET A 1 1.69 15.72 1.52
N LEU A 2 0.90 15.14 2.43
CA LEU A 2 1.44 14.59 3.69
C LEU A 2 1.78 13.11 3.47
N GLU A 3 2.96 12.69 3.87
CA GLU A 3 3.39 11.29 3.83
C GLU A 3 3.70 10.78 5.24
N GLU A 4 3.34 9.54 5.49
CA GLU A 4 3.81 8.75 6.63
C GLU A 4 5.00 7.92 6.16
N VAL A 5 6.14 8.07 6.84
CA VAL A 5 7.39 7.37 6.55
C VAL A 5 7.73 6.46 7.71
N ILE A 6 7.99 5.20 7.41
CA ILE A 6 8.21 4.14 8.41
C ILE A 6 9.37 3.23 8.02
N CYS A 7 9.79 2.38 8.97
CA CYS A 7 10.79 1.33 8.78
C CYS A 7 12.10 1.87 8.18
N ASN A 8 12.67 2.89 8.83
CA ASN A 8 13.93 3.54 8.45
C ASN A 8 13.90 4.03 7.00
N GLU A 9 12.86 4.80 6.66
CA GLU A 9 12.64 5.42 5.35
C GLU A 9 12.36 4.47 4.18
N SER A 10 12.35 3.16 4.42
CA SER A 10 12.19 2.15 3.36
C SER A 10 10.76 2.00 2.87
N MET A 11 9.79 2.52 3.63
CA MET A 11 8.37 2.43 3.33
C MET A 11 7.67 3.77 3.57
N ARG A 12 6.84 4.17 2.60
CA ARG A 12 6.12 5.45 2.64
C ARG A 12 4.70 5.28 2.16
N ARG A 13 3.74 5.97 2.77
CA ARG A 13 2.40 6.08 2.23
C ARG A 13 1.91 7.51 2.28
N ILE A 14 0.95 7.80 1.41
CA ILE A 14 0.24 9.06 1.43
C ILE A 14 -0.73 9.02 2.61
N VAL A 15 -0.73 10.09 3.42
CA VAL A 15 -1.79 10.34 4.38
C VAL A 15 -2.88 11.10 3.66
N HIS A 16 -4.02 10.45 3.47
CA HIS A 16 -5.10 10.97 2.68
C HIS A 16 -5.82 12.14 3.39
N ILE A 17 -6.51 12.99 2.63
CA ILE A 17 -7.15 14.21 3.16
C ILE A 17 -8.30 13.92 4.15
N ASP A 18 -8.90 12.74 4.07
CA ASP A 18 -9.96 12.30 5.00
C ASP A 18 -9.42 11.61 6.26
N GLU A 19 -8.09 11.39 6.36
CA GLU A 19 -7.48 10.80 7.53
C GLU A 19 -7.20 11.83 8.63
N VAL A 20 -7.47 11.46 9.88
CA VAL A 20 -7.08 12.25 11.05
C VAL A 20 -5.60 12.00 11.34
N VAL A 21 -4.77 13.04 11.19
CA VAL A 21 -3.31 12.95 11.37
C VAL A 21 -2.93 12.41 12.76
N LEU A 22 -3.68 12.77 13.81
CA LEU A 22 -3.45 12.25 15.15
C LEU A 22 -3.64 10.72 15.21
N ASP A 23 -4.66 10.18 14.55
CA ASP A 23 -4.92 8.73 14.51
C ASP A 23 -3.81 7.97 13.80
N VAL A 24 -3.21 8.58 12.76
CA VAL A 24 -2.04 8.03 12.06
C VAL A 24 -0.87 7.84 13.03
N VAL A 25 -0.52 8.88 13.79
CA VAL A 25 0.61 8.84 14.72
C VAL A 25 0.33 7.94 15.93
N LEU A 26 -0.90 7.97 16.46
CA LEU A 26 -1.29 7.10 17.58
C LEU A 26 -1.21 5.62 17.22
N ARG A 27 -1.41 5.26 15.95
CA ARG A 27 -1.29 3.88 15.46
C ARG A 27 0.10 3.29 15.71
N TRP A 28 1.16 4.10 15.62
CA TRP A 28 2.54 3.67 15.86
C TRP A 28 2.74 3.13 17.26
N GLY A 29 1.98 3.62 18.24
CA GLY A 29 2.05 3.16 19.63
C GLY A 29 1.68 1.69 19.83
N TYR A 30 1.05 1.06 18.83
CA TYR A 30 0.73 -0.37 18.86
C TYR A 30 1.80 -1.28 18.26
N TRP A 31 2.82 -0.71 17.61
CA TRP A 31 3.89 -1.45 16.95
C TRP A 31 5.06 -1.71 17.89
N ASP A 32 5.90 -2.68 17.53
CA ASP A 32 7.14 -2.95 18.26
C ASP A 32 8.09 -1.75 18.17
N GLU A 33 8.94 -1.54 19.18
CA GLU A 33 9.81 -0.36 19.27
C GLU A 33 10.69 -0.18 18.03
N GLU A 34 11.25 -1.29 17.52
CA GLU A 34 12.05 -1.34 16.30
C GLU A 34 11.32 -0.81 15.06
N ASP A 35 9.98 -0.93 15.02
CA ASP A 35 9.14 -0.53 13.87
C ASP A 35 8.60 0.90 13.97
N ARG A 36 8.68 1.53 15.15
CA ARG A 36 8.09 2.86 15.40
C ARG A 36 9.07 3.95 15.75
N LYS A 37 10.26 3.61 16.24
CA LYS A 37 11.23 4.57 16.82
C LYS A 37 11.68 5.66 15.84
N ASP A 38 11.73 5.34 14.55
CA ASP A 38 12.22 6.22 13.49
C ASP A 38 11.11 6.70 12.54
N ASN A 39 9.83 6.55 12.93
CA ASN A 39 8.71 6.98 12.11
C ASN A 39 8.54 8.49 12.16
N TYR A 40 8.17 9.09 11.03
CA TYR A 40 7.90 10.51 10.95
C TYR A 40 6.87 10.83 9.87
N LEU A 41 6.32 12.05 9.97
CA LEU A 41 5.48 12.64 8.93
C LEU A 41 6.31 13.66 8.16
N VAL A 42 6.12 13.71 6.85
CA VAL A 42 6.82 14.67 5.97
C VAL A 42 5.86 15.27 4.97
N VAL A 43 6.08 16.55 4.64
CA VAL A 43 5.34 17.23 3.58
C VAL A 43 6.16 17.23 2.29
N THR A 44 5.59 16.70 1.22
CA THR A 44 6.24 16.53 -0.09
C THR A 44 5.42 17.16 -1.23
N ASP A 45 6.03 17.25 -2.41
CA ASP A 45 5.35 17.70 -3.63
C ASP A 45 4.21 16.75 -4.03
N ASN A 46 3.12 17.30 -4.56
CA ASN A 46 1.89 16.54 -4.85
C ASN A 46 1.80 15.98 -6.29
N LYS A 47 2.91 15.57 -6.89
CA LYS A 47 2.92 15.14 -8.30
C LYS A 47 2.12 13.84 -8.49
N ILE A 48 2.33 12.87 -7.60
CA ILE A 48 1.74 11.53 -7.72
C ILE A 48 0.21 11.51 -7.60
N LEU A 49 -0.40 12.33 -6.74
CA LEU A 49 -1.87 12.37 -6.65
C LEU A 49 -2.51 12.94 -7.91
N SER A 50 -1.82 13.85 -8.59
CA SER A 50 -2.29 14.41 -9.86
C SER A 50 -2.27 13.33 -10.96
N GLU A 51 -1.23 12.50 -11.00
CA GLU A 51 -1.15 11.35 -11.90
C GLU A 51 -2.24 10.31 -11.60
N ILE A 52 -2.46 9.97 -10.32
CA ILE A 52 -3.53 9.05 -9.90
C ILE A 52 -4.90 9.58 -10.32
N GLU A 53 -5.18 10.85 -10.05
CA GLU A 53 -6.46 11.48 -10.41
C GLU A 53 -6.69 11.46 -11.93
N SER A 54 -5.64 11.66 -12.74
CA SER A 54 -5.73 11.59 -14.21
C SER A 54 -6.17 10.22 -14.74
N LEU A 55 -5.94 9.16 -13.97
CA LEU A 55 -6.26 7.77 -14.33
C LEU A 55 -7.58 7.26 -13.74
N ARG A 56 -8.29 8.06 -12.93
CA ARG A 56 -9.53 7.68 -12.23
C ARG A 56 -10.53 6.92 -13.12
N ASN A 57 -10.78 7.44 -14.31
CA ASN A 57 -11.79 6.89 -15.22
C ASN A 57 -11.24 5.79 -16.14
N THR A 58 -9.92 5.61 -16.19
CA THR A 58 -9.26 4.61 -17.04
C THR A 58 -8.96 3.32 -16.28
N VAL A 59 -8.79 3.39 -14.96
CA VAL A 59 -8.45 2.25 -14.11
C VAL A 59 -9.65 1.87 -13.25
N SER A 60 -10.56 1.07 -13.80
CA SER A 60 -11.66 0.44 -13.04
C SER A 60 -11.26 -0.91 -12.44
N MET A 61 -10.29 -1.57 -13.07
CA MET A 61 -9.71 -2.85 -12.65
C MET A 61 -8.24 -2.88 -13.09
N VAL A 62 -7.40 -3.49 -12.26
CA VAL A 62 -6.02 -3.83 -12.64
C VAL A 62 -5.77 -5.31 -12.35
N CYS A 63 -5.11 -5.99 -13.27
CA CYS A 63 -4.76 -7.39 -13.14
C CYS A 63 -3.36 -7.62 -13.72
N GLY A 64 -2.56 -8.47 -13.06
CA GLY A 64 -1.19 -8.70 -13.48
C GLY A 64 -0.47 -9.73 -12.63
N GLU A 65 0.61 -10.26 -13.19
CA GLU A 65 1.50 -11.17 -12.48
C GLU A 65 2.44 -10.36 -11.58
N LEU A 66 2.32 -10.55 -10.26
CA LEU A 66 3.14 -9.90 -9.25
C LEU A 66 3.78 -10.94 -8.33
N LYS A 67 4.84 -10.53 -7.64
CA LYS A 67 5.50 -11.35 -6.62
C LYS A 67 4.95 -11.05 -5.24
N LEU A 68 4.66 -12.08 -4.45
CA LEU A 68 4.23 -11.98 -3.05
C LEU A 68 5.26 -12.60 -2.10
N ALA A 69 5.54 -11.90 -1.01
CA ALA A 69 6.13 -12.45 0.20
C ALA A 69 5.24 -12.07 1.39
N THR A 70 4.68 -13.05 2.08
CA THR A 70 3.81 -12.79 3.23
C THR A 70 4.61 -12.40 4.47
N GLU A 71 3.91 -12.02 5.53
CA GLU A 71 4.51 -11.75 6.84
C GLU A 71 5.30 -12.94 7.44
N SER A 72 5.08 -14.17 6.94
CA SER A 72 5.77 -15.39 7.40
C SER A 72 6.93 -15.83 6.50
N THR A 73 7.09 -15.24 5.30
CA THR A 73 8.07 -15.72 4.32
C THR A 73 9.00 -14.63 3.84
N LYS A 74 10.30 -14.93 3.75
CA LYS A 74 11.29 -14.05 3.11
C LYS A 74 11.26 -14.10 1.58
N ALA A 75 10.99 -15.29 1.03
CA ALA A 75 11.06 -15.56 -0.40
C ALA A 75 9.81 -15.05 -1.12
N PHE A 76 10.02 -14.49 -2.30
CA PHE A 76 8.96 -14.00 -3.17
C PHE A 76 8.51 -15.08 -4.15
N LYS A 77 7.19 -15.26 -4.31
CA LYS A 77 6.59 -16.19 -5.28
C LYS A 77 5.68 -15.44 -6.25
N SER A 78 5.67 -15.85 -7.51
CA SER A 78 4.84 -15.24 -8.55
C SER A 78 3.39 -15.72 -8.44
N HIS A 79 2.46 -14.78 -8.51
CA HIS A 79 1.02 -15.01 -8.44
C HIS A 79 0.29 -14.03 -9.36
N MET A 80 -0.92 -14.38 -9.79
CA MET A 80 -1.80 -13.38 -10.40
C MET A 80 -2.50 -12.57 -9.31
N PHE A 81 -2.53 -11.27 -9.51
CA PHE A 81 -3.26 -10.35 -8.68
C PHE A 81 -4.33 -9.64 -9.50
N GLU A 82 -5.41 -9.26 -8.82
CA GLU A 82 -6.45 -8.39 -9.36
C GLU A 82 -6.88 -7.41 -8.26
N ILE A 83 -7.12 -6.15 -8.63
CA ILE A 83 -7.91 -5.22 -7.81
C ILE A 83 -9.13 -4.81 -8.61
N HIS A 84 -10.29 -5.01 -8.02
CA HIS A 84 -11.58 -4.62 -8.59
C HIS A 84 -12.56 -4.30 -7.46
N ASN A 85 -13.31 -3.20 -7.59
CA ASN A 85 -14.32 -2.76 -6.62
C ASN A 85 -13.82 -2.68 -5.17
N GLY A 86 -12.58 -2.22 -4.95
CA GLY A 86 -11.99 -2.08 -3.62
C GLY A 86 -11.57 -3.38 -2.95
N VAL A 87 -11.53 -4.49 -3.69
CA VAL A 87 -11.04 -5.78 -3.21
C VAL A 87 -9.80 -6.18 -4.02
N MET A 88 -8.72 -6.49 -3.31
CA MET A 88 -7.50 -7.07 -3.89
C MET A 88 -7.50 -8.58 -3.69
N CYS A 89 -7.39 -9.34 -4.78
CA CYS A 89 -7.31 -10.80 -4.76
C CYS A 89 -5.93 -11.27 -5.24
N CYS A 90 -5.41 -12.32 -4.61
CA CYS A 90 -4.26 -13.08 -5.06
C CYS A 90 -4.72 -14.48 -5.48
N PHE A 91 -4.32 -14.94 -6.65
CA PHE A 91 -4.69 -16.24 -7.20
C PHE A 91 -3.49 -17.16 -7.36
N LYS A 92 -3.73 -18.46 -7.23
CA LYS A 92 -2.70 -19.49 -7.38
C LYS A 92 -2.16 -19.56 -8.80
N ASP A 93 -3.02 -19.34 -9.80
CA ASP A 93 -2.72 -19.51 -11.21
C ASP A 93 -3.24 -18.35 -12.06
N LYS A 94 -2.86 -18.38 -13.34
CA LYS A 94 -3.22 -17.36 -14.33
C LYS A 94 -4.69 -17.36 -14.72
N GLN A 95 -5.43 -18.41 -14.37
CA GLN A 95 -6.83 -18.57 -14.75
C GLN A 95 -7.77 -17.95 -13.71
N GLY A 96 -7.24 -17.47 -12.58
CA GLY A 96 -8.04 -16.86 -11.51
C GLY A 96 -8.94 -17.86 -10.79
N SER A 97 -8.73 -19.16 -11.00
CA SER A 97 -9.66 -20.21 -10.58
C SER A 97 -9.60 -20.50 -9.08
N HIS A 98 -8.44 -20.29 -8.45
CA HIS A 98 -8.20 -20.54 -7.03
C HIS A 98 -7.65 -19.31 -6.33
N LYS A 99 -8.51 -18.64 -5.55
CA LYS A 99 -8.14 -17.51 -4.70
C LYS A 99 -7.34 -18.00 -3.48
N LEU A 100 -6.15 -17.44 -3.30
CA LEU A 100 -5.25 -17.73 -2.18
C LEU A 100 -5.45 -16.76 -1.03
N GLU A 101 -5.52 -15.47 -1.35
CA GLU A 101 -5.65 -14.39 -0.38
C GLU A 101 -6.61 -13.32 -0.92
N GLU A 102 -7.26 -12.62 -0.01
CA GLU A 102 -8.17 -11.52 -0.30
C GLU A 102 -7.98 -10.41 0.72
N TRP A 103 -7.91 -9.16 0.25
CA TRP A 103 -7.85 -7.98 1.10
C TRP A 103 -8.89 -6.97 0.66
N ASN A 104 -9.76 -6.57 1.60
CA ASN A 104 -10.53 -5.35 1.45
C ASN A 104 -9.56 -4.17 1.59
N VAL A 105 -9.47 -3.35 0.55
CA VAL A 105 -8.51 -2.22 0.49
C VAL A 105 -8.74 -1.25 1.66
N LYS A 106 -9.99 -1.06 2.12
CA LYS A 106 -10.31 -0.19 3.27
C LYS A 106 -9.80 -0.73 4.61
N GLU A 107 -9.57 -2.03 4.71
CA GLU A 107 -9.14 -2.70 5.95
C GLU A 107 -7.62 -2.87 6.05
N ILE A 108 -6.88 -2.46 5.01
CA ILE A 108 -5.42 -2.48 4.98
C ILE A 108 -4.85 -1.06 4.92
N LEU A 109 -3.59 -0.95 5.30
CA LEU A 109 -2.71 0.16 4.97
C LEU A 109 -1.71 -0.36 3.96
N TRP A 110 -1.40 0.42 2.93
CA TRP A 110 -0.43 0.06 1.91
C TRP A 110 0.66 1.13 1.82
N TYR A 111 1.91 0.70 1.90
CA TYR A 111 3.09 1.55 1.83
C TYR A 111 3.86 1.21 0.56
N ILE A 112 4.29 2.21 -0.19
CA ILE A 112 5.25 2.03 -1.27
C ILE A 112 6.59 1.66 -0.63
N GLY A 113 7.21 0.60 -1.14
CA GLY A 113 8.46 0.06 -0.64
C GLY A 113 8.31 -1.25 0.13
N HIS A 114 9.40 -1.65 0.74
CA HIS A 114 9.53 -2.91 1.44
C HIS A 114 10.61 -2.81 2.53
N GLU A 115 10.61 -3.75 3.48
CA GLU A 115 11.70 -3.83 4.45
C GLU A 115 13.04 -4.10 3.74
N PRO A 116 14.16 -3.48 4.15
CA PRO A 116 15.45 -3.64 3.45
C PRO A 116 15.96 -5.09 3.40
N LYS A 117 15.60 -5.88 4.41
CA LYS A 117 15.96 -7.30 4.52
C LYS A 117 15.19 -8.20 3.52
N ARG A 118 14.16 -7.69 2.83
CA ARG A 118 13.39 -8.38 1.78
C ARG A 118 13.53 -7.62 0.46
N ASN A 119 14.44 -8.03 -0.42
CA ASN A 119 14.58 -7.40 -1.73
C ASN A 119 13.88 -8.27 -2.81
N PRO A 120 12.79 -7.81 -3.43
CA PRO A 120 12.09 -8.54 -4.48
C PRO A 120 12.85 -8.60 -5.82
N GLN A 121 13.91 -7.80 -5.99
CA GLN A 121 14.64 -7.58 -7.24
C GLN A 121 13.70 -7.16 -8.38
N THR A 122 12.74 -6.29 -8.07
CA THR A 122 11.75 -5.75 -9.01
C THR A 122 11.87 -4.23 -9.10
N ARG A 123 11.07 -3.61 -9.97
CA ARG A 123 11.09 -2.16 -10.19
C ARG A 123 10.36 -1.39 -9.09
N TRP A 124 9.30 -1.97 -8.57
CA TRP A 124 8.50 -1.39 -7.51
C TRP A 124 7.96 -2.48 -6.58
N ALA A 125 7.58 -2.05 -5.38
CA ALA A 125 6.89 -2.87 -4.40
C ALA A 125 5.97 -1.99 -3.56
N PHE A 126 4.94 -2.61 -3.01
CA PHE A 126 4.21 -2.07 -1.88
C PHE A 126 4.06 -3.14 -0.79
N THR A 127 4.03 -2.71 0.46
CA THR A 127 3.84 -3.56 1.62
C THR A 127 2.52 -3.21 2.27
N ILE A 128 1.71 -4.25 2.52
CA ILE A 128 0.40 -4.12 3.16
C ILE A 128 0.44 -4.62 4.60
N ILE A 129 -0.26 -3.90 5.48
CA ILE A 129 -0.52 -4.30 6.87
C ILE A 129 -2.00 -4.12 7.18
N PRO A 130 -2.57 -4.85 8.15
CA PRO A 130 -3.93 -4.60 8.62
C PRO A 130 -4.06 -3.19 9.23
N ARG A 131 -5.14 -2.47 8.92
CA ARG A 131 -5.39 -1.11 9.46
C ARG A 131 -5.73 -1.12 10.95
N ASN A 132 -6.57 -2.06 11.37
CA ASN A 132 -7.19 -2.07 12.70
C ASN A 132 -6.66 -3.18 13.63
N LYS A 133 -5.68 -3.98 13.18
CA LYS A 133 -5.07 -5.02 14.02
C LYS A 133 -3.71 -4.54 14.52
N LYS A 134 -3.36 -4.92 15.74
CA LYS A 134 -2.03 -4.62 16.30
C LYS A 134 -0.99 -5.36 15.47
N GLN A 135 -0.17 -4.61 14.74
CA GLN A 135 0.96 -5.19 14.03
C GLN A 135 2.04 -5.51 15.05
N LYS A 136 2.27 -6.81 15.27
CA LYS A 136 3.29 -7.31 16.18
C LYS A 136 4.04 -8.43 15.49
N ARG A 137 5.36 -8.35 15.52
CA ARG A 137 6.20 -9.41 14.97
C ARG A 137 6.16 -10.61 15.90
N SER A 138 6.28 -11.80 15.32
CA SER A 138 6.49 -13.04 16.06
C SER A 138 7.55 -13.90 15.36
N LYS A 139 7.91 -15.04 15.95
CA LYS A 139 8.82 -15.98 15.28
C LYS A 139 8.21 -16.53 13.98
N GLU A 140 6.90 -16.72 13.96
CA GLU A 140 6.11 -17.19 12.82
C GLU A 140 5.83 -16.08 11.80
N ARG A 141 5.79 -14.82 12.26
CA ARG A 141 5.54 -13.62 11.46
C ARG A 141 6.63 -12.57 11.71
N PRO A 142 7.88 -12.83 11.26
CA PRO A 142 9.00 -11.95 11.59
C PRO A 142 9.01 -10.64 10.80
N TRP A 143 8.19 -10.53 9.76
CA TRP A 143 8.15 -9.39 8.85
C TRP A 143 7.02 -8.42 9.20
N PHE A 144 7.23 -7.14 8.95
CA PHE A 144 6.29 -6.08 9.31
C PHE A 144 4.96 -6.17 8.56
N GLY A 145 4.94 -6.74 7.36
CA GLY A 145 3.74 -6.86 6.53
C GLY A 145 3.95 -7.76 5.33
N SER A 146 2.92 -7.94 4.51
CA SER A 146 3.02 -8.69 3.25
C SER A 146 3.48 -7.77 2.13
N THR A 147 4.56 -8.11 1.43
CA THR A 147 5.11 -7.30 0.35
C THR A 147 4.70 -7.89 -1.00
N ILE A 148 4.12 -7.03 -1.84
CA ILE A 148 3.72 -7.32 -3.22
C ILE A 148 4.59 -6.49 -4.15
N ALA A 149 5.13 -7.09 -5.21
CA ALA A 149 6.17 -6.48 -6.01
C ALA A 149 5.99 -6.73 -7.51
N GLY A 150 6.19 -5.69 -8.32
CA GLY A 150 5.98 -5.73 -9.77
C GLY A 150 7.18 -5.27 -10.58
N SER A 151 7.34 -5.86 -11.76
CA SER A 151 8.51 -5.65 -12.64
C SER A 151 8.32 -4.55 -13.68
N VAL A 152 7.08 -4.12 -13.93
CA VAL A 152 6.73 -3.13 -14.97
C VAL A 152 6.46 -1.79 -14.31
N THR A 153 7.36 -0.82 -14.48
CA THR A 153 7.26 0.51 -13.84
C THR A 153 5.97 1.25 -14.22
N GLU A 154 5.56 1.16 -15.48
CA GLU A 154 4.35 1.85 -16.00
C GLU A 154 3.07 1.37 -15.33
N ASP A 155 3.04 0.14 -14.82
CA ASP A 155 1.87 -0.40 -14.13
C ASP A 155 1.81 0.06 -12.66
N GLN A 156 2.91 0.54 -12.08
CA GLN A 156 2.93 0.97 -10.67
C GLN A 156 1.83 2.00 -10.39
N VAL A 157 1.71 3.02 -11.23
CA VAL A 157 0.71 4.08 -11.05
C VAL A 157 -0.70 3.53 -11.23
N LYS A 158 -0.92 2.54 -12.12
CA LYS A 158 -2.23 1.87 -12.26
C LYS A 158 -2.61 1.10 -10.99
N TRP A 159 -1.68 0.35 -10.41
CA TRP A 159 -1.89 -0.35 -9.14
C TRP A 159 -2.18 0.62 -7.99
N MET A 160 -1.39 1.71 -7.90
CA MET A 160 -1.63 2.76 -6.92
C MET A 160 -2.98 3.46 -7.12
N THR A 161 -3.39 3.69 -8.36
CA THR A 161 -4.69 4.28 -8.69
C THR A 161 -5.83 3.36 -8.23
N ALA A 162 -5.75 2.07 -8.53
CA ALA A 162 -6.74 1.09 -8.11
C ALA A 162 -6.83 0.96 -6.57
N LEU A 163 -5.70 0.99 -5.86
CA LEU A 163 -5.66 1.00 -4.39
C LEU A 163 -6.28 2.30 -3.84
N MET A 164 -5.85 3.46 -4.35
CA MET A 164 -6.31 4.76 -3.88
C MET A 164 -7.83 4.92 -4.04
N PHE A 165 -8.39 4.55 -5.21
CA PHE A 165 -9.83 4.62 -5.46
C PHE A 165 -10.62 3.44 -4.85
N GLY A 166 -9.95 2.34 -4.52
CA GLY A 166 -10.53 1.28 -3.68
C GLY A 166 -10.70 1.72 -2.22
N GLU A 167 -9.80 2.59 -1.74
CA GLU A 167 -9.80 3.11 -0.38
C GLU A 167 -10.70 4.36 -0.24
N HIS A 168 -10.53 5.33 -1.14
CA HIS A 168 -11.11 6.67 -1.05
C HIS A 168 -11.94 7.02 -2.28
N THR A 169 -13.00 7.80 -2.10
CA THR A 169 -13.86 8.26 -3.21
C THR A 169 -13.23 9.39 -4.02
N ASN A 170 -12.40 10.20 -3.38
CA ASN A 170 -11.69 11.33 -3.98
C ASN A 170 -10.24 11.28 -3.55
N VAL A 171 -9.35 11.88 -4.33
CA VAL A 171 -7.90 11.88 -4.05
C VAL A 171 -7.36 13.30 -3.87
N LEU A 172 -7.89 14.25 -4.65
CA LEU A 172 -7.56 15.67 -4.52
C LEU A 172 -8.60 16.41 -3.66
N PRO A 173 -8.18 17.46 -2.91
CA PRO A 173 -9.11 18.33 -2.22
C PRO A 173 -10.10 18.96 -3.20
N THR A 174 -11.37 19.05 -2.81
CA THR A 174 -12.33 19.90 -3.53
C THR A 174 -11.86 21.35 -3.45
N PRO A 175 -11.65 22.03 -4.59
CA PRO A 175 -11.26 23.44 -4.58
C PRO A 175 -12.27 24.26 -3.77
N ARG A 176 -11.79 24.96 -2.74
CA ARG A 176 -12.62 25.94 -2.02
C ARG A 176 -12.43 27.29 -2.71
N LEU A 177 -13.52 27.87 -3.21
CA LEU A 177 -13.53 29.27 -3.61
C LEU A 177 -13.24 30.12 -2.36
N VAL A 178 -12.08 30.76 -2.33
CA VAL A 178 -11.78 31.79 -1.33
C VAL A 178 -12.37 33.08 -1.88
N ILE A 179 -13.55 33.46 -1.40
CA ILE A 179 -14.10 34.79 -1.64
C ILE A 179 -13.36 35.70 -0.65
N THR A 180 -12.36 36.43 -1.14
CA THR A 180 -11.65 37.48 -0.42
C THR A 180 -12.44 38.78 -0.42
#